data_AF-A0A7Y8RT75-F1
#
_entry.id   AF-A0A7Y8RT75-F1
#
_cell.length_a   1.000
_cell.length_b   1.000
_cell.length_c   1.000
_cell.angle_alpha   90.00
_cell.angle_beta   90.00
_cell.angle_gamma   90.00
#
_symmetry.space_group_name_H-M   'P 1'
#
loop_
_entity.id
_entity.type
_entity.pdbx_description
1 polymer ?
#
loop_
_entity_poly.entity_id
_entity_poly.type
_entity_poly.pdbx_seq_one_letter_code
_entity_poly.pdbx_strand_id
1 'polypeptide(L)'
;MNEYTQWTNLLLLLVLATLVDRTIKRPLLRRWLGLYLLVAGPALLLYATSWIREAQLESMPIIAFVTGIGLLSTQHIYCRAKTTHPLFIAPTLNLAPDFPDDPLMLHLLQILHESIGLPKHKTITLNTSVNHDLGCNSAEAKQLMALVKHDFGMRPGDYNGNRYFKRRGFDAYLRYVEKGSVGKRPLTIGMLYQAVKAKYWDTQTLEAKGDQIL
;
A
#
# COMPACT_ATOMS: atom_id res chain seq x y z
N MET A 1 -41.20 21.12 -10.32
CA MET A 1 -40.51 19.98 -9.69
C MET A 1 -40.22 20.40 -8.26
N ASN A 2 -40.77 19.72 -7.24
CA ASN A 2 -40.56 20.14 -5.86
C ASN A 2 -39.09 19.88 -5.48
N GLU A 3 -38.37 20.91 -5.05
CA GLU A 3 -36.99 20.76 -4.55
C GLU A 3 -36.88 19.61 -3.53
N TYR A 4 -37.93 19.42 -2.73
CA TYR A 4 -38.06 18.33 -1.77
C TYR A 4 -37.88 16.93 -2.36
N THR A 5 -38.46 16.62 -3.53
CA THR A 5 -38.32 15.28 -4.15
C THR A 5 -36.91 15.03 -4.69
N GLN A 6 -36.20 16.10 -5.07
CA GLN A 6 -34.82 16.01 -5.52
C GLN A 6 -33.86 15.78 -4.33
N TRP A 7 -34.08 16.49 -3.22
CA TRP A 7 -33.30 16.30 -1.99
C TRP A 7 -33.50 14.91 -1.38
N THR A 8 -34.72 14.37 -1.38
CA THR A 8 -34.97 13.00 -0.88
C THR A 8 -34.26 11.94 -1.71
N ASN A 9 -34.24 12.09 -3.04
CA ASN A 9 -33.53 11.15 -3.93
C ASN A 9 -32.01 11.23 -3.73
N LEU A 10 -31.47 12.44 -3.56
CA LEU A 10 -30.05 12.64 -3.23
C LEU A 10 -29.66 11.94 -1.94
N LEU A 11 -30.46 12.11 -0.88
CA LEU A 11 -30.18 11.54 0.43
C LEU A 11 -30.25 10.01 0.39
N LEU A 12 -31.25 9.46 -0.30
CA LEU A 12 -31.39 8.02 -0.52
C LEU A 12 -30.17 7.43 -1.23
N LEU A 13 -29.66 8.10 -2.27
CA LEU A 13 -28.49 7.64 -3.02
C LEU A 13 -27.19 7.69 -2.22
N LEU A 14 -27.04 8.71 -1.38
CA LEU A 14 -25.90 8.83 -0.47
C LEU A 14 -25.91 7.72 0.58
N VAL A 15 -27.08 7.38 1.11
CA VAL A 15 -27.26 6.24 2.04
C VAL A 15 -26.93 4.92 1.34
N LEU A 16 -27.39 4.73 0.10
CA LEU A 16 -27.08 3.53 -0.69
C LEU A 16 -25.59 3.40 -0.98
N ALA A 17 -24.92 4.48 -1.37
CA ALA A 17 -23.48 4.52 -1.61
C ALA A 17 -22.68 4.16 -0.35
N THR A 18 -23.07 4.69 0.82
CA THR A 18 -22.42 4.37 2.10
C THR A 18 -22.66 2.93 2.55
N LEU A 19 -23.82 2.34 2.24
CA LEU A 19 -24.11 0.92 2.47
C LEU A 19 -23.27 0.01 1.57
N VAL A 20 -23.12 0.37 0.29
CA VAL A 20 -22.26 -0.33 -0.66
C VAL A 20 -20.79 -0.28 -0.20
N ASP A 21 -20.33 0.87 0.27
CA ASP A 21 -18.97 1.04 0.81
C ASP A 21 -18.72 0.17 2.06
N ARG A 22 -19.72 0.04 2.95
CA ARG A 22 -19.64 -0.82 4.14
C ARG A 22 -19.69 -2.33 3.83
N THR A 23 -20.41 -2.73 2.79
CA THR A 23 -20.60 -4.15 2.43
C THR A 23 -19.42 -4.70 1.64
N ILE A 24 -18.77 -3.89 0.79
CA ILE A 24 -17.65 -4.33 -0.05
C ILE A 24 -16.33 -4.25 0.71
N LYS A 25 -15.98 -5.34 1.41
CA LYS A 25 -14.71 -5.48 2.14
C LYS A 25 -13.58 -6.14 1.33
N ARG A 26 -13.88 -6.74 0.17
CA ARG A 26 -12.89 -7.47 -0.64
C ARG A 26 -12.09 -6.50 -1.54
N PRO A 27 -10.75 -6.48 -1.48
CA PRO A 27 -9.94 -5.47 -2.18
C PRO A 27 -10.00 -5.60 -3.71
N LEU A 28 -10.04 -6.83 -4.24
CA LEU A 28 -10.17 -7.07 -5.68
C LEU A 28 -11.55 -6.63 -6.20
N LEU A 29 -12.63 -6.94 -5.47
CA LEU A 29 -13.98 -6.57 -5.86
C LEU A 29 -14.14 -5.04 -5.86
N ARG A 30 -13.57 -4.37 -4.85
CA ARG A 30 -13.57 -2.91 -4.73
C ARG A 30 -12.85 -2.23 -5.88
N ARG A 31 -11.73 -2.78 -6.34
CA ARG A 31 -10.97 -2.27 -7.49
C ARG A 31 -11.77 -2.37 -8.79
N TRP A 32 -12.38 -3.52 -9.05
CA TRP A 32 -13.18 -3.73 -10.27
C TRP A 32 -14.46 -2.89 -10.25
N LEU A 33 -15.18 -2.84 -9.12
CA LEU A 33 -16.36 -1.99 -8.97
C LEU A 33 -16.01 -0.52 -9.07
N GLY A 34 -14.94 -0.07 -8.41
CA GLY A 34 -14.46 1.30 -8.49
C GLY A 34 -14.12 1.73 -9.91
N LEU A 35 -13.40 0.89 -10.67
CA LEU A 35 -13.11 1.14 -12.09
C LEU A 35 -14.37 1.16 -12.95
N TYR A 36 -15.29 0.22 -12.71
CA TYR A 36 -16.56 0.16 -13.43
C TYR A 36 -17.40 1.42 -13.21
N LEU A 37 -17.58 1.85 -11.96
CA LEU A 37 -18.30 3.08 -11.61
C LEU A 37 -17.62 4.35 -12.15
N LEU A 38 -16.27 4.39 -12.14
CA LEU A 38 -15.49 5.50 -12.67
C LEU A 38 -15.69 5.69 -14.18
N VAL A 39 -15.83 4.60 -14.94
CA VAL A 39 -15.99 4.63 -16.40
C VAL A 39 -17.47 4.74 -16.79
N ALA A 40 -18.35 4.00 -16.10
CA ALA A 40 -19.78 3.96 -16.40
C ALA A 40 -20.49 5.28 -16.07
N GLY A 41 -20.10 5.97 -14.99
CA GLY A 41 -20.71 7.25 -14.60
C GLY A 41 -20.62 8.32 -15.70
N PRO A 42 -19.41 8.64 -16.21
CA PRO A 42 -19.22 9.56 -17.34
C PRO A 42 -19.82 9.04 -18.65
N ALA A 43 -19.78 7.73 -18.91
CA ALA A 43 -20.37 7.17 -20.13
C ALA A 43 -21.90 7.33 -20.18
N LEU A 44 -22.58 7.16 -19.03
CA LEU A 44 -24.02 7.41 -18.89
C LEU A 44 -24.37 8.88 -19.15
N LEU A 45 -23.53 9.83 -18.73
CA LEU A 45 -23.71 11.26 -19.02
C LEU A 45 -23.58 11.60 -20.51
N LEU A 46 -22.84 10.81 -21.29
CA LEU A 46 -22.63 11.06 -22.72
C LEU A 46 -23.67 10.36 -23.60
N TYR A 47 -24.06 9.12 -23.27
CA TYR A 47 -24.90 8.29 -24.12
C TYR A 47 -26.39 8.25 -23.73
N ALA A 48 -26.73 8.47 -22.46
CA ALA A 48 -28.09 8.26 -21.94
C ALA A 48 -28.74 9.55 -21.43
N THR A 49 -28.34 10.71 -21.98
CA THR A 49 -28.86 12.02 -21.59
C THR A 49 -30.38 12.13 -21.69
N SER A 50 -30.99 11.49 -22.69
CA SER A 50 -32.45 11.44 -22.87
C SER A 50 -33.16 10.66 -21.75
N TRP A 51 -32.68 9.45 -21.45
CA TRP A 51 -33.23 8.58 -20.40
C TRP A 51 -33.06 9.15 -19.00
N ILE A 52 -31.92 9.80 -18.72
CA ILE A 52 -31.63 10.41 -17.43
C ILE A 52 -32.55 11.61 -17.18
N ARG A 53 -32.83 12.39 -18.23
CA ARG A 53 -33.73 13.56 -18.19
C ARG A 53 -35.19 13.15 -18.02
N GLU A 54 -35.59 12.04 -18.64
CA GLU A 54 -36.96 11.49 -18.53
C GLU A 54 -37.20 10.81 -17.17
N ALA A 55 -36.19 10.17 -16.59
CA ALA A 55 -36.24 9.56 -15.27
C ALA A 55 -36.00 10.53 -14.09
N GLN A 56 -35.70 11.81 -14.34
CA GLN A 56 -35.41 12.85 -13.33
C GLN A 56 -34.25 12.49 -12.36
N LEU A 57 -33.24 11.77 -12.84
CA LEU A 57 -32.14 11.24 -12.04
C LEU A 57 -30.79 11.89 -12.37
N GLU A 58 -30.76 13.21 -12.49
CA GLU A 58 -29.58 13.98 -12.92
C GLU A 58 -28.36 13.82 -11.99
N SER A 59 -28.56 13.47 -10.71
CA SER A 59 -27.49 13.31 -9.72
C SER A 59 -26.84 11.91 -9.69
N MET A 60 -27.48 10.89 -10.29
CA MET A 60 -26.98 9.51 -10.33
C MET A 60 -25.54 9.36 -10.85
N PRO A 61 -25.17 9.91 -12.03
CA PRO A 61 -23.84 9.69 -12.58
C PRO A 61 -22.73 10.39 -11.78
N ILE A 62 -23.04 11.52 -11.14
CA ILE A 62 -22.10 12.25 -10.28
C ILE A 62 -21.83 11.44 -9.02
N ILE A 63 -22.87 10.91 -8.38
CA ILE A 63 -22.74 10.09 -7.16
C ILE A 63 -22.01 8.78 -7.48
N ALA A 64 -22.32 8.16 -8.63
CA ALA A 64 -21.62 6.99 -9.13
C ALA A 64 -20.11 7.24 -9.29
N PHE A 65 -19.75 8.37 -9.91
CA PHE A 65 -18.36 8.76 -10.12
C PHE A 65 -17.61 9.03 -8.80
N VAL A 66 -18.21 9.80 -7.89
CA VAL A 66 -17.63 10.10 -6.57
C VAL A 66 -17.48 8.83 -5.73
N THR A 67 -18.47 7.94 -5.77
CA THR A 67 -18.42 6.64 -5.07
C THR A 67 -17.33 5.75 -5.66
N GLY A 68 -17.15 5.74 -6.99
CA GLY A 68 -16.05 5.02 -7.66
C GLY A 68 -14.67 5.49 -7.21
N ILE A 69 -14.45 6.81 -7.11
CA ILE A 69 -13.21 7.40 -6.58
C ILE A 69 -12.99 7.03 -5.11
N GLY A 70 -14.04 7.11 -4.29
CA GLY A 70 -14.00 6.74 -2.88
C GLY A 70 -13.58 5.28 -2.69
N LEU A 71 -14.18 4.36 -3.46
CA LEU A 71 -13.88 2.93 -3.43
C LEU A 71 -12.43 2.63 -3.86
N LEU A 72 -11.90 3.32 -4.88
CA LEU A 72 -10.51 3.15 -5.31
C LEU A 72 -9.50 3.71 -4.32
N SER A 73 -9.81 4.82 -3.65
CA SER A 73 -8.88 5.48 -2.73
C SER A 73 -8.76 4.73 -1.40
N THR A 74 -9.87 4.20 -0.90
CA THR A 74 -9.96 3.47 0.38
C THR A 74 -9.54 2.00 0.27
N GLN A 75 -9.18 1.51 -0.91
CA GLN A 75 -8.71 0.12 -1.12
C GLN A 75 -7.53 -0.24 -0.20
N HIS A 76 -6.60 0.70 0.00
CA HIS A 76 -5.40 0.49 0.82
C HIS A 76 -5.74 0.33 2.31
N ILE A 77 -6.79 1.01 2.79
CA ILE A 77 -7.26 0.96 4.18
C ILE A 77 -7.82 -0.43 4.51
N TYR A 78 -8.52 -1.07 3.57
CA TYR A 78 -9.15 -2.37 3.79
C TYR A 78 -8.19 -3.55 3.57
N CYS A 79 -7.16 -3.40 2.73
CA CYS A 79 -6.04 -4.34 2.72
C CYS A 79 -5.39 -4.43 4.11
N ARG A 80 -5.25 -3.29 4.80
CA ARG A 80 -4.71 -3.19 6.17
C ARG A 80 -5.65 -3.74 7.24
N ALA A 81 -6.97 -3.64 7.06
CA ALA A 81 -7.92 -4.22 8.01
C ALA A 81 -7.85 -5.77 8.07
N LYS A 82 -7.43 -6.43 6.98
CA LYS A 82 -7.30 -7.89 6.93
C LYS A 82 -6.10 -8.42 7.73
N THR A 83 -5.15 -7.56 8.10
CA THR A 83 -3.95 -7.90 8.86
C THR A 83 -4.03 -7.41 10.30
N THR A 84 -5.25 -7.34 10.86
CA THR A 84 -5.47 -7.09 12.29
C THR A 84 -5.12 -8.36 13.08
N HIS A 85 -3.84 -8.74 13.08
CA HIS A 85 -3.31 -9.53 14.17
C HIS A 85 -2.91 -8.55 15.28
N PRO A 86 -3.56 -8.60 16.45
CA PRO A 86 -3.14 -7.80 17.58
C PRO A 86 -1.71 -8.24 17.96
N LEU A 87 -0.86 -7.22 18.08
CA LEU A 87 0.51 -7.23 18.58
C LEU A 87 0.80 -8.40 19.54
N PHE A 88 1.73 -9.27 19.14
CA PHE A 88 2.84 -9.78 19.94
C PHE A 88 3.74 -10.56 18.98
N ILE A 89 4.81 -9.92 18.48
CA ILE A 89 5.92 -10.69 17.92
C ILE A 89 6.57 -11.43 19.09
N ALA A 90 6.18 -12.70 19.26
CA ALA A 90 6.94 -13.84 19.79
C ALA A 90 6.02 -15.07 19.74
N PRO A 91 6.45 -16.31 19.38
CA PRO A 91 7.82 -16.82 19.37
C PRO A 91 8.11 -17.75 18.16
N THR A 92 8.53 -17.23 17.00
CA THR A 92 9.24 -18.08 16.01
C THR A 92 10.24 -17.29 15.18
N LEU A 93 10.55 -16.04 15.53
CA LEU A 93 11.60 -15.30 14.86
C LEU A 93 12.88 -15.45 15.67
N ASN A 94 13.89 -16.08 15.06
CA ASN A 94 15.23 -16.14 15.65
C ASN A 94 15.85 -14.74 15.49
N LEU A 95 15.63 -13.83 16.44
CA LEU A 95 16.30 -12.53 16.44
C LEU A 95 17.72 -12.70 16.99
N ALA A 96 18.66 -11.95 16.45
CA ALA A 96 20.00 -11.89 17.00
C ALA A 96 20.00 -11.19 18.38
N PRO A 97 20.93 -11.54 19.29
CA PRO A 97 20.94 -11.03 20.66
C PRO A 97 21.25 -9.53 20.78
N ASP A 98 21.73 -8.91 19.70
CA ASP A 98 22.04 -7.48 19.58
C ASP A 98 20.86 -6.65 19.05
N PHE A 99 19.68 -7.25 18.85
CA PHE A 99 18.51 -6.51 18.39
C PHE A 99 18.02 -5.53 19.46
N PRO A 100 17.70 -4.27 19.09
CA PRO A 100 17.14 -3.33 20.04
C PRO A 100 15.69 -3.70 20.37
N ASP A 101 15.40 -3.81 21.68
CA ASP A 101 14.08 -4.14 22.24
C ASP A 101 13.17 -2.90 22.40
N ASP A 102 13.16 -2.00 21.43
CA ASP A 102 12.34 -0.79 21.46
C ASP A 102 11.03 -0.95 20.67
N PRO A 103 9.94 -0.25 21.07
CA PRO A 103 8.64 -0.40 20.43
C PRO A 103 8.65 -0.01 18.94
N LEU A 104 9.57 0.86 18.53
CA LEU A 104 9.74 1.21 17.12
C LEU A 104 10.28 0.04 16.31
N MET A 105 11.28 -0.70 16.82
CA MET A 105 11.82 -1.87 16.15
C MET A 105 10.80 -2.98 16.03
N LEU A 106 10.06 -3.26 17.10
CA LEU A 106 8.99 -4.26 17.08
C LEU A 106 7.93 -3.93 16.03
N HIS A 107 7.53 -2.66 15.92
CA HIS A 107 6.58 -2.23 14.90
C HIS A 107 7.16 -2.33 13.48
N LEU A 108 8.45 -2.02 13.31
CA LEU A 108 9.13 -2.16 12.02
C LEU A 108 9.19 -3.62 11.57
N LEU A 109 9.53 -4.53 12.48
CA LEU A 109 9.54 -5.97 12.22
C LEU A 109 8.14 -6.50 11.86
N GLN A 110 7.09 -5.96 12.48
CA GLN A 110 5.71 -6.28 12.14
C GLN A 110 5.38 -5.89 10.70
N ILE A 111 5.72 -4.67 10.29
CA ILE A 111 5.49 -4.20 8.91
C ILE A 111 6.33 -5.02 7.91
N LEU A 112 7.58 -5.36 8.25
CA LEU A 112 8.41 -6.23 7.41
C LEU A 112 7.81 -7.64 7.25
N HIS A 113 7.32 -8.22 8.33
CA HIS A 113 6.64 -9.51 8.30
C HIS A 113 5.36 -9.48 7.47
N GLU A 114 4.57 -8.41 7.58
CA GLU A 114 3.33 -8.26 6.82
C GLU A 114 3.56 -8.05 5.32
N SER A 115 4.60 -7.31 4.95
CA SER A 115 4.86 -6.93 3.56
C SER A 115 5.67 -7.94 2.75
N ILE A 116 6.65 -8.59 3.37
CA ILE A 116 7.61 -9.49 2.68
C ILE A 116 7.51 -10.92 3.24
N GLY A 117 7.19 -11.07 4.52
CA GLY A 117 7.23 -12.35 5.23
C GLY A 117 8.64 -12.65 5.73
N LEU A 118 8.85 -12.50 7.04
CA LEU A 118 10.15 -12.79 7.65
C LEU A 118 10.35 -14.31 7.83
N PRO A 119 11.57 -14.84 7.56
CA PRO A 119 11.86 -16.26 7.71
C PRO A 119 11.83 -16.67 9.19
N LYS A 120 11.15 -17.78 9.49
CA LYS A 120 11.03 -18.31 10.88
C LYS A 120 12.28 -19.06 11.34
N HIS A 121 13.04 -19.63 10.41
CA HIS A 121 14.15 -20.53 10.74
C HIS A 121 15.54 -19.88 10.61
N LYS A 122 15.63 -18.67 10.07
CA LYS A 122 16.89 -17.94 9.87
C LYS A 122 17.04 -16.87 10.94
N THR A 123 18.25 -16.75 11.49
CA THR A 123 18.56 -15.68 12.44
C THR A 123 18.53 -14.33 11.73
N ILE A 124 17.70 -13.41 12.20
CA ILE A 124 17.57 -12.07 11.65
C ILE A 124 18.43 -11.13 12.49
N THR A 125 19.43 -10.54 11.84
CA THR A 125 20.32 -9.50 12.37
C THR A 125 19.94 -8.14 11.75
N LEU A 126 20.43 -7.04 12.34
CA LEU A 126 20.26 -5.70 11.75
C LEU A 126 20.89 -5.60 10.34
N ASN A 127 21.89 -6.44 10.06
CA ASN A 127 22.57 -6.52 8.77
C ASN A 127 21.79 -7.31 7.72
N THR A 128 20.72 -7.99 8.11
CA THR A 128 19.89 -8.76 7.18
C THR A 128 19.42 -7.85 6.07
N SER A 129 19.78 -8.21 4.85
CA SER A 129 19.48 -7.45 3.65
C SER A 129 18.04 -7.75 3.22
N VAL A 130 17.20 -6.72 3.19
CA VAL A 130 15.80 -6.83 2.77
C VAL A 130 15.69 -7.25 1.31
N ASN A 131 16.59 -6.77 0.45
CA ASN A 131 16.61 -7.12 -0.96
C ASN A 131 17.26 -8.49 -1.24
N HIS A 132 18.39 -8.82 -0.60
CA HIS A 132 19.14 -10.04 -0.92
C HIS A 132 18.78 -11.22 0.00
N ASP A 133 18.73 -11.02 1.31
CA ASP A 133 18.43 -12.10 2.27
C ASP A 133 16.95 -12.44 2.36
N LEU A 134 16.08 -11.44 2.26
CA LEU A 134 14.62 -11.61 2.29
C LEU A 134 13.99 -11.71 0.89
N GLY A 135 14.78 -11.51 -0.17
CA GLY A 135 14.30 -11.62 -1.55
C GLY A 135 13.23 -10.60 -1.93
N CYS A 136 13.15 -9.46 -1.25
CA CYS A 136 12.12 -8.46 -1.50
C CYS A 136 12.26 -7.84 -2.90
N ASN A 137 11.19 -7.92 -3.69
CA ASN A 137 11.18 -7.35 -5.04
C ASN A 137 10.75 -5.87 -5.07
N SER A 138 10.90 -5.18 -6.21
CA SER A 138 10.60 -3.73 -6.28
C SER A 138 9.16 -3.35 -5.96
N ALA A 139 8.17 -4.23 -6.12
CA ALA A 139 6.79 -3.87 -5.81
C ALA A 139 6.44 -4.11 -4.35
N GLU A 140 6.92 -5.20 -3.77
CA GLU A 140 6.87 -5.43 -2.32
C GLU A 140 7.60 -4.30 -1.59
N ALA A 141 8.79 -3.90 -2.08
CA ALA A 141 9.53 -2.76 -1.55
C ALA A 141 8.75 -1.45 -1.62
N LYS A 142 8.01 -1.22 -2.71
CA LYS A 142 7.15 -0.04 -2.86
C LYS A 142 6.01 -0.06 -1.83
N GLN A 143 5.42 -1.22 -1.59
CA GLN A 143 4.38 -1.39 -0.57
C GLN A 143 4.94 -1.24 0.84
N LEU A 144 6.05 -1.92 1.16
CA LEU A 144 6.78 -1.78 2.43
C LEU A 144 7.07 -0.31 2.72
N MET A 145 7.70 0.40 1.77
CA MET A 145 8.09 1.78 1.99
C MET A 145 6.89 2.73 2.11
N ALA A 146 5.75 2.40 1.48
CA ALA A 146 4.51 3.15 1.70
C ALA A 146 3.97 2.96 3.12
N LEU A 147 4.02 1.73 3.65
CA LEU A 147 3.62 1.43 5.04
C LEU A 147 4.56 2.11 6.03
N VAL A 148 5.88 2.01 5.84
CA VAL A 148 6.86 2.68 6.71
C VAL A 148 6.63 4.19 6.74
N LYS A 149 6.40 4.82 5.59
CA LYS A 149 6.09 6.26 5.53
C LYS A 149 4.81 6.62 6.26
N HIS A 150 3.76 5.84 6.04
CA HIS A 150 2.45 6.09 6.63
C HIS A 150 2.46 5.89 8.15
N ASP A 151 3.03 4.78 8.63
CA ASP A 151 2.91 4.36 10.03
C ASP A 151 3.89 5.08 10.95
N PHE A 152 5.07 5.43 10.45
CA PHE A 152 6.07 6.18 11.23
C PHE A 152 6.06 7.69 10.94
N GLY A 153 5.26 8.15 9.97
CA GLY A 153 5.24 9.55 9.54
C GLY A 153 6.58 9.99 8.92
N MET A 154 7.28 9.07 8.24
CA MET A 154 8.61 9.30 7.69
C MET A 154 8.55 10.19 6.44
N ARG A 155 9.39 11.23 6.38
CA ARG A 155 9.55 12.04 5.17
C ARG A 155 10.37 11.28 4.13
N PRO A 156 10.03 11.37 2.83
CA PRO A 156 10.65 10.58 1.78
C PRO A 156 12.13 10.90 1.52
N GLY A 157 12.62 12.06 1.96
CA GLY A 157 14.02 12.47 1.81
C GLY A 157 14.55 12.28 0.39
N ASP A 158 15.72 11.66 0.26
CA ASP A 158 16.36 11.33 -1.01
C ASP A 158 16.19 9.84 -1.44
N TYR A 159 15.20 9.15 -0.87
CA TYR A 159 14.99 7.72 -1.10
C TYR A 159 14.80 7.36 -2.58
N ASN A 160 15.65 6.47 -3.09
CA ASN A 160 15.54 5.91 -4.44
C ASN A 160 15.45 4.38 -4.40
N GLY A 161 14.25 3.84 -4.62
CA GLY A 161 14.03 2.39 -4.64
C GLY A 161 14.84 1.64 -5.71
N ASN A 162 15.17 2.29 -6.83
CA ASN A 162 15.99 1.66 -7.89
C ASN A 162 17.46 1.46 -7.47
N ARG A 163 17.90 2.08 -6.37
CA ARG A 163 19.25 1.92 -5.81
C ARG A 163 19.43 0.55 -5.15
N TYR A 164 18.38 0.07 -4.49
CA TYR A 164 18.40 -1.15 -3.68
C TYR A 164 17.68 -2.32 -4.36
N PHE A 165 16.54 -2.05 -5.01
CA PHE A 165 15.65 -3.09 -5.51
C PHE A 165 15.78 -3.25 -7.02
N LYS A 166 15.74 -4.51 -7.47
CA LYS A 166 15.73 -4.85 -8.90
C LYS A 166 14.39 -4.43 -9.49
N ARG A 167 14.42 -3.67 -10.59
CA ARG A 167 13.20 -3.28 -11.28
C ARG A 167 12.56 -4.54 -11.87
N ARG A 168 11.30 -4.81 -11.53
CA ARG A 168 10.52 -5.83 -12.23
C ARG A 168 10.45 -5.49 -13.72
N GLY A 169 10.85 -6.43 -14.56
CA GLY A 169 10.72 -6.36 -16.00
C GLY A 169 10.10 -7.63 -16.55
N PHE A 170 9.59 -7.52 -17.77
CA PHE A 170 9.25 -8.68 -18.59
C PHE A 170 10.40 -8.92 -19.57
N ASP A 171 10.73 -10.18 -19.79
CA ASP A 171 11.61 -10.57 -20.90
C ASP A 171 10.85 -10.46 -22.24
N ALA A 172 11.56 -10.62 -23.37
CA ALA A 172 10.99 -10.65 -24.71
C ALA A 172 9.84 -11.67 -24.85
N TYR A 173 9.85 -12.72 -24.00
CA TYR A 173 8.81 -13.75 -23.93
C TYR A 173 7.69 -13.46 -22.92
N LEU A 174 7.56 -12.22 -22.43
CA LEU A 174 6.61 -11.82 -21.39
C LEU A 174 6.72 -12.63 -20.08
N ARG A 175 7.84 -13.33 -19.88
CA ARG A 175 8.15 -14.02 -18.63
C ARG A 175 8.67 -13.02 -17.62
N TYR A 176 8.29 -13.21 -16.35
CA TYR A 176 8.83 -12.42 -15.26
C TYR A 176 10.33 -12.65 -15.15
N VAL A 177 11.11 -11.58 -15.30
CA VAL A 177 12.54 -11.63 -15.08
C VAL A 177 12.95 -10.43 -14.24
N GLU A 178 13.75 -10.68 -13.21
CA GLU A 178 14.40 -9.62 -12.47
C GLU A 178 15.49 -8.99 -13.35
N LYS A 179 15.15 -7.89 -14.02
CA LYS A 179 16.01 -7.28 -15.04
C LYS A 179 17.01 -6.32 -14.37
N GLY A 180 18.30 -6.52 -14.63
CA GLY A 180 19.39 -5.58 -14.30
C GLY A 180 19.93 -5.68 -12.87
N SER A 181 20.53 -6.82 -12.52
CA SER A 181 20.77 -7.20 -11.11
C SER A 181 22.17 -7.70 -10.73
N VAL A 182 23.23 -7.14 -11.29
CA VAL A 182 24.58 -7.37 -10.75
C VAL A 182 25.02 -6.09 -10.03
N GLY A 183 25.31 -6.18 -8.74
CA GLY A 183 25.92 -5.09 -7.96
C GLY A 183 24.98 -4.07 -7.27
N LYS A 184 23.70 -4.40 -7.00
CA LYS A 184 22.81 -3.51 -6.22
C LYS A 184 23.18 -3.53 -4.74
N ARG A 185 23.21 -2.34 -4.11
CA ARG A 185 23.57 -2.21 -2.69
C ARG A 185 22.54 -2.89 -1.79
N PRO A 186 22.98 -3.59 -0.71
CA PRO A 186 22.06 -4.15 0.27
C PRO A 186 21.31 -3.02 1.00
N LEU A 187 20.00 -3.17 1.14
CA LEU A 187 19.21 -2.35 2.07
C LEU A 187 18.97 -3.18 3.32
N THR A 188 19.60 -2.82 4.43
CA THR A 188 19.55 -3.61 5.67
C THR A 188 18.39 -3.17 6.57
N ILE A 189 17.96 -4.06 7.47
CA ILE A 189 16.95 -3.73 8.50
C ILE A 189 17.46 -2.58 9.39
N GLY A 190 18.76 -2.54 9.69
CA GLY A 190 19.40 -1.45 10.43
C GLY A 190 19.23 -0.10 9.75
N MET A 191 19.37 -0.01 8.42
CA MET A 191 19.13 1.23 7.67
C MET A 191 17.67 1.69 7.80
N LEU A 192 16.70 0.77 7.67
CA LEU A 192 15.29 1.09 7.85
C LEU A 192 15.00 1.59 9.26
N TYR A 193 15.56 0.93 10.28
CA TYR A 193 15.40 1.33 11.67
C TYR A 193 15.94 2.73 11.94
N GLN A 194 17.13 3.06 11.43
CA GLN A 194 17.70 4.39 11.57
C GLN A 194 16.87 5.46 10.84
N ALA A 195 16.38 5.16 9.63
CA ALA A 195 15.52 6.08 8.88
C ALA A 195 14.20 6.37 9.61
N VAL A 196 13.58 5.34 10.19
CA VAL A 196 12.38 5.46 11.02
C VAL A 196 12.67 6.28 12.28
N LYS A 197 13.78 6.01 12.96
CA LYS A 197 14.20 6.75 14.16
C LYS A 197 14.44 8.23 13.86
N ALA A 198 15.06 8.54 12.73
CA ALA A 198 15.28 9.91 12.25
C ALA A 198 14.02 10.55 11.64
N LYS A 199 12.96 9.76 11.37
CA LYS A 199 11.78 10.13 10.57
C LYS A 199 12.10 10.75 9.21
N TYR A 200 13.29 10.46 8.69
CA TYR A 200 13.82 11.03 7.47
C TYR A 200 14.75 10.02 6.79
N TRP A 201 14.66 9.95 5.47
CA TRP A 201 15.56 9.12 4.68
C TRP A 201 16.74 9.96 4.15
N ASP A 202 17.93 9.69 4.67
CA ASP A 202 19.19 10.25 4.18
C ASP A 202 20.09 9.12 3.73
N THR A 203 20.19 8.95 2.41
CA THR A 203 20.88 7.81 1.83
C THR A 203 22.38 7.79 2.18
N GLN A 204 23.03 8.95 2.26
CA GLN A 204 24.47 9.00 2.50
C GLN A 204 24.81 8.58 3.93
N THR A 205 24.07 9.08 4.92
CA THR A 205 24.30 8.74 6.32
C THR A 205 23.88 7.30 6.64
N LEU A 206 22.78 6.83 6.06
CA LEU A 206 22.31 5.46 6.25
C LEU A 206 23.26 4.43 5.62
N GLU A 207 23.79 4.70 4.43
CA GLU A 207 24.76 3.79 3.79
C GLU A 207 26.12 3.83 4.48
N ALA A 208 26.62 5.01 4.87
CA ALA A 208 27.88 5.10 5.62
C ALA A 208 27.83 4.30 6.93
N LYS A 209 26.66 4.27 7.58
CA LYS A 209 26.43 3.50 8.79
C LYS A 209 26.19 2.01 8.51
N GLY A 210 25.56 1.67 7.39
CA GLY A 210 25.43 0.28 6.94
C GLY A 210 26.77 -0.36 6.60
N ASP A 211 27.67 0.41 5.97
CA ASP A 211 29.01 -0.02 5.59
C ASP A 211 29.95 -0.20 6.82
N GLN A 212 29.64 0.43 7.97
CA GLN A 212 30.40 0.28 9.22
C GLN A 212 30.03 -0.97 10.04
N ILE A 213 28.91 -1.61 9.72
CA ILE A 213 28.40 -2.80 10.44
C ILE A 213 28.67 -4.09 9.60
N LEU A 214 29.26 -3.94 8.42
CA LEU A 214 29.73 -4.99 7.50
C LEU A 214 31.21 -5.29 7.74
#